data_AF-A0A359H082-F1
#
_entry.id   AF-A0A359H082-F1
#
_cell.length_a   1.000
_cell.length_b   1.000
_cell.length_c   1.000
_cell.angle_alpha   90.00
_cell.angle_beta   90.00
_cell.angle_gamma   90.00
#
_symmetry.space_group_name_H-M   'P 1'
#
loop_
_entity.id
_entity.type
_entity.pdbx_description
1 polymer ?
#
loop_
_entity_poly.entity_id
_entity_poly.type
_entity_poly.pdbx_seq_one_letter_code
_entity_poly.pdbx_strand_id
1 'polypeptide(L)'
;MEKKKFKIPHTFVIIFALIVISALVTFFVPGGEYVKVEHTDQNGITKQALEFRYIDNQPQSWQVLTAFYKGFTRQAGIIVFILVIGAAFWVVNSCKAIDAGILSFLRVIKKLEKVRWLNFIGVNNIVIVLIMLMFSLFGAIFGMSEETIAFTVLLIPLAISMGYDSIVGVSLVYVAAHVGFAGAILNPFTIGIAQDIAGLPMFSGIEYRFVCWIILNIITISYILWYARKVKRNPSKSPMYEEDAYWREKAESEENIIEYHTPKSGWWSYFIALGTLIIFSVYNPHTSIKIGNSVTDIPFFIPFLTLLFAIFGFLSLRKSIHFFVLNLLFFTIIFLVAGVMGYGWYIGEISALFLALGILSGIAANYTANEIVGKLVEGAKDILSAALVVGLAAGIIVVLEEGKVINTLLHEMSLAMNEAGRVGSLGAMYMIQTFINL
;
A
#
# COMPACT_ATOMS: atom_id res chain seq x y z
N MET A 1 9.84 23.66 37.07
CA MET A 1 8.99 22.46 36.84
C MET A 1 8.89 22.25 35.34
N GLU A 2 9.62 21.28 34.79
CA GLU A 2 9.34 20.82 33.42
C GLU A 2 7.88 20.38 33.37
N LYS A 3 7.07 21.03 32.52
CA LYS A 3 5.71 20.57 32.25
C LYS A 3 5.86 19.13 31.75
N LYS A 4 5.32 18.15 32.48
CA LYS A 4 5.17 16.77 32.01
C LYS A 4 4.47 16.86 30.66
N LYS A 5 5.24 16.75 29.56
CA LYS A 5 4.67 16.68 28.21
C LYS A 5 3.76 15.46 28.22
N PHE A 6 2.48 15.67 27.91
CA PHE A 6 1.52 14.59 27.74
C PHE A 6 2.10 13.64 26.68
N LYS A 7 2.56 12.46 27.11
CA LYS A 7 3.08 11.43 26.20
C LYS A 7 1.89 10.65 25.70
N ILE A 8 1.67 10.68 24.40
CA ILE A 8 0.67 9.86 23.75
C ILE A 8 0.99 8.38 24.07
N PRO A 9 0.03 7.60 24.57
CA PRO A 9 0.25 6.19 24.89
C PRO A 9 0.66 5.39 23.64
N HIS A 10 1.34 4.27 23.86
CA HIS A 10 1.69 3.36 22.77
C HIS A 10 0.45 2.85 22.02
N THR A 11 0.52 2.64 20.71
CA THR A 11 -0.62 2.23 19.87
C THR A 11 -1.36 1.00 20.42
N PHE A 12 -0.63 -0.03 20.88
CA PHE A 12 -1.22 -1.19 21.56
C PHE A 12 -2.04 -0.86 22.81
N VAL A 13 -1.61 0.13 23.60
CA VAL A 13 -2.36 0.59 24.79
C VAL A 13 -3.65 1.27 24.35
N ILE A 14 -3.60 2.08 23.30
CA ILE A 14 -4.77 2.76 22.73
C ILE A 14 -5.76 1.72 22.22
N ILE A 15 -5.32 0.75 21.43
CA ILE A 15 -6.21 -0.29 20.87
C ILE A 15 -6.83 -1.13 21.98
N PHE A 16 -6.04 -1.55 22.97
CA PHE A 16 -6.58 -2.30 24.11
C PHE A 16 -7.62 -1.49 24.88
N ALA A 17 -7.37 -0.19 25.12
CA ALA A 17 -8.34 0.70 25.74
C ALA A 17 -9.62 0.81 24.90
N LEU A 18 -9.51 0.87 23.57
CA LEU A 18 -10.67 0.87 22.68
C LEU A 18 -11.47 -0.44 22.76
N ILE A 19 -10.81 -1.60 22.85
CA ILE A 19 -11.50 -2.89 23.06
C ILE A 19 -12.27 -2.86 24.40
N VAL A 20 -11.67 -2.34 25.47
CA VAL A 20 -12.33 -2.21 26.78
C VAL A 20 -13.51 -1.25 26.69
N ILE A 21 -13.37 -0.11 26.01
CA ILE A 21 -14.45 0.86 25.81
C ILE A 21 -15.58 0.22 25.00
N SER A 22 -15.27 -0.48 23.91
CA SER A 22 -16.26 -1.22 23.12
C SER A 22 -17.00 -2.24 23.95
N ALA A 23 -16.32 -2.95 24.84
CA ALA A 23 -16.95 -3.87 25.78
C ALA A 23 -17.88 -3.15 26.75
N LEU A 24 -17.48 -2.01 27.33
CA LEU A 24 -18.34 -1.19 28.18
C LEU A 24 -19.59 -0.70 27.44
N VAL A 25 -19.46 -0.29 26.17
CA VAL A 25 -20.59 0.13 25.33
C VAL A 25 -21.63 -0.98 25.23
N THR A 26 -21.24 -2.25 25.20
CA THR A 26 -22.18 -3.39 25.13
C THR A 26 -23.09 -3.54 26.36
N PHE A 27 -22.79 -2.89 27.48
CA PHE A 27 -23.66 -2.89 28.67
C PHE A 27 -24.78 -1.86 28.57
N PHE A 28 -24.54 -0.74 27.88
CA PHE A 28 -25.43 0.42 27.89
C PHE A 28 -26.24 0.56 26.61
N VAL A 29 -25.69 0.14 25.48
CA VAL A 29 -26.33 0.28 24.17
C VAL A 29 -27.18 -0.97 23.90
N PRO A 30 -28.45 -0.83 23.48
CA PRO A 30 -29.29 -1.96 23.12
C PRO A 30 -28.76 -2.66 21.86
N GLY A 31 -29.03 -3.95 21.74
CA GLY A 31 -28.65 -4.73 20.58
C GLY A 31 -29.50 -4.35 19.36
N GLY A 32 -28.99 -4.66 18.17
CA GLY A 32 -29.66 -4.35 16.92
C GLY A 32 -29.36 -5.38 15.83
N GLU A 33 -30.35 -5.63 14.99
CA GLU A 33 -30.22 -6.47 13.80
C GLU A 33 -31.05 -5.94 12.63
N TYR A 34 -30.57 -6.20 11.41
CA TYR A 34 -31.31 -5.92 10.19
C TYR A 34 -31.98 -7.22 9.73
N VAL A 35 -33.32 -7.21 9.71
CA VAL A 35 -34.14 -8.36 9.31
C VAL A 35 -34.73 -8.10 7.92
N LYS A 36 -34.72 -9.11 7.05
CA LYS A 36 -35.39 -9.04 5.75
C LYS A 36 -36.90 -9.14 5.98
N VAL A 37 -37.62 -8.11 5.56
CA VAL A 37 -39.09 -8.03 5.63
C VAL A 37 -39.63 -7.95 4.22
N GLU A 38 -40.61 -8.80 3.93
CA GLU A 38 -41.31 -8.84 2.65
C GLU A 38 -42.54 -7.94 2.70
N HIS A 39 -42.54 -6.91 1.85
CA HIS A 39 -43.68 -6.02 1.66
C HIS A 39 -44.38 -6.40 0.36
N THR A 40 -45.60 -6.94 0.47
CA THR A 40 -46.45 -7.20 -0.69
C THR A 40 -47.25 -5.94 -1.00
N ASP A 41 -46.97 -5.32 -2.15
CA ASP A 41 -47.74 -4.18 -2.64
C ASP A 41 -49.18 -4.61 -2.99
N GLN A 42 -50.12 -3.66 -3.10
CA GLN A 42 -51.53 -3.92 -3.43
C GLN A 42 -51.72 -4.66 -4.78
N ASN A 43 -50.69 -4.65 -5.64
CA ASN A 43 -50.63 -5.36 -6.92
C ASN A 43 -50.04 -6.78 -6.82
N GLY A 44 -49.78 -7.30 -5.61
CA GLY A 44 -49.21 -8.64 -5.39
C GLY A 44 -47.70 -8.75 -5.67
N ILE A 45 -47.00 -7.63 -5.82
CA ILE A 45 -45.54 -7.62 -6.04
C ILE A 45 -44.84 -7.56 -4.68
N THR A 46 -44.15 -8.63 -4.32
CA THR A 46 -43.34 -8.71 -3.10
C THR A 46 -42.01 -8.00 -3.29
N LYS A 47 -41.75 -6.95 -2.51
CA LYS A 47 -40.44 -6.29 -2.42
C LYS A 47 -39.79 -6.66 -1.09
N GLN A 48 -38.54 -7.11 -1.15
CA GLN A 48 -37.73 -7.36 0.04
C GLN A 48 -37.06 -6.06 0.48
N ALA A 49 -37.28 -5.67 1.73
CA ALA A 49 -36.62 -4.55 2.38
C ALA A 49 -35.87 -5.03 3.63
N LEU A 50 -34.77 -4.36 3.99
CA LEU A 50 -34.09 -4.57 5.27
C LEU A 50 -34.67 -3.58 6.28
N GLU A 51 -35.22 -4.08 7.38
CA GLU A 51 -35.71 -3.27 8.49
C GLU A 51 -34.85 -3.49 9.72
N PHE A 52 -34.48 -2.39 10.39
CA PHE A 52 -33.75 -2.46 11.65
C PHE A 52 -34.70 -2.79 12.80
N ARG A 53 -34.29 -3.73 13.67
CA ARG A 53 -35.01 -4.09 14.89
C ARG A 53 -34.06 -4.07 16.08
N TYR A 54 -34.53 -3.47 17.17
CA TYR A 54 -33.88 -3.55 18.46
C TYR A 54 -34.05 -4.95 19.05
N ILE A 55 -32.97 -5.46 19.63
CA ILE A 55 -32.90 -6.75 20.32
C ILE A 55 -32.10 -6.59 21.62
N ASP A 56 -32.13 -7.62 22.45
CA ASP A 56 -31.32 -7.62 23.68
C ASP A 56 -29.82 -7.59 23.34
N ASN A 57 -29.10 -6.69 24.01
CA ASN A 57 -27.65 -6.66 23.95
C ASN A 57 -27.04 -7.88 24.66
N GLN A 58 -25.77 -8.13 24.39
CA GLN A 58 -25.01 -9.22 25.02
C GLN A 58 -23.76 -8.64 25.68
N PRO A 59 -23.81 -8.26 26.97
CA PRO A 59 -22.69 -7.60 27.61
C PRO A 59 -21.39 -8.41 27.56
N GLN A 60 -20.33 -7.78 27.06
CA GLN A 60 -19.00 -8.36 26.89
C GLN A 60 -18.13 -7.95 28.09
N SER A 61 -17.70 -8.92 28.90
CA SER A 61 -16.87 -8.68 30.08
C SER A 61 -15.47 -9.29 29.89
N TRP A 62 -15.31 -10.55 30.24
CA TRP A 62 -14.06 -11.29 30.07
C TRP A 62 -13.69 -11.49 28.60
N GLN A 63 -14.65 -11.36 27.68
CA GLN A 63 -14.46 -11.50 26.24
C GLN A 63 -13.48 -10.47 25.67
N VAL A 64 -13.23 -9.36 26.37
CA VAL A 64 -12.13 -8.41 26.07
C VAL A 64 -10.79 -9.15 25.93
N LEU A 65 -10.53 -10.16 26.77
CA LEU A 65 -9.29 -10.94 26.69
C LEU A 65 -9.29 -11.90 25.50
N THR A 66 -10.44 -12.46 25.14
CA THR A 66 -10.55 -13.32 23.94
C THR A 66 -10.61 -12.54 22.63
N ALA A 67 -10.93 -11.25 22.68
CA ALA A 67 -11.00 -10.37 21.52
C ALA A 67 -9.65 -10.34 20.78
N PHE A 68 -8.54 -10.47 21.51
CA PHE A 68 -7.21 -10.66 20.93
C PHE A 68 -7.17 -11.88 20.01
N TYR A 69 -7.45 -13.07 20.54
CA TYR A 69 -7.41 -14.31 19.76
C TYR A 69 -8.38 -14.25 18.57
N LYS A 70 -9.63 -13.86 18.82
CA LYS A 70 -10.68 -13.81 17.78
C LYS A 70 -10.35 -12.78 16.69
N GLY A 71 -9.83 -11.62 17.08
CA GLY A 71 -9.39 -10.57 16.14
C GLY A 71 -8.26 -11.07 15.23
N PHE A 72 -7.27 -11.76 15.80
CA PHE A 72 -6.19 -12.38 15.02
C PHE A 72 -6.71 -13.47 14.08
N THR A 73 -7.58 -14.35 14.54
CA THR A 73 -8.14 -15.41 13.67
C THR A 73 -9.00 -14.83 12.56
N ARG A 74 -9.76 -13.76 12.85
CA ARG A 74 -10.60 -13.08 11.86
C ARG A 74 -9.75 -12.39 10.79
N GLN A 75 -8.67 -11.74 11.21
CA GLN A 75 -7.82 -10.94 10.33
C GLN A 75 -6.53 -11.65 9.89
N ALA A 76 -6.46 -12.98 10.07
CA ALA A 76 -5.27 -13.78 9.79
C ALA A 76 -4.74 -13.57 8.36
N GLY A 77 -5.63 -13.43 7.39
CA GLY A 77 -5.26 -13.15 6.00
C GLY A 77 -4.43 -11.88 5.84
N ILE A 78 -4.87 -10.75 6.41
CA ILE A 78 -4.12 -9.48 6.33
C ILE A 78 -2.82 -9.56 7.13
N ILE A 79 -2.85 -10.20 8.30
CA ILE A 79 -1.65 -10.36 9.15
C ILE A 79 -0.56 -11.12 8.39
N VAL A 80 -0.90 -12.26 7.79
CA VAL A 80 0.02 -13.06 6.97
C VAL A 80 0.51 -12.26 5.77
N PHE A 81 -0.39 -11.55 5.09
CA PHE A 81 -0.05 -10.72 3.94
C PHE A 81 0.98 -9.63 4.26
N ILE A 82 0.75 -8.86 5.33
CA ILE A 82 1.68 -7.82 5.80
C ILE A 82 3.04 -8.47 6.02
N LEU A 83 3.11 -9.53 6.85
CA LEU A 83 4.36 -10.22 7.18
C LEU A 83 5.11 -10.73 5.95
N VAL A 84 4.40 -11.30 4.97
CA VAL A 84 4.99 -11.81 3.72
C VAL A 84 5.55 -10.69 2.85
N ILE A 85 4.88 -9.54 2.77
CA ILE A 85 5.37 -8.38 2.03
C ILE A 85 6.69 -7.90 2.62
N GLY A 86 6.75 -7.63 3.93
CA GLY A 86 7.99 -7.16 4.55
C GLY A 86 9.11 -8.20 4.44
N ALA A 87 8.79 -9.49 4.57
CA ALA A 87 9.72 -10.58 4.32
C ALA A 87 10.30 -10.52 2.89
N ALA A 88 9.44 -10.43 1.88
CA ALA A 88 9.85 -10.42 0.47
C ALA A 88 10.68 -9.19 0.11
N PHE A 89 10.26 -8.01 0.55
CA PHE A 89 11.01 -6.77 0.32
C PHE A 89 12.36 -6.76 1.01
N TRP A 90 12.46 -7.36 2.20
CA TRP A 90 13.76 -7.50 2.86
C TRP A 90 14.72 -8.37 2.08
N VAL A 91 14.26 -9.48 1.49
CA VAL A 91 15.11 -10.29 0.61
C VAL A 91 15.60 -9.47 -0.58
N VAL A 92 14.69 -8.76 -1.27
CA VAL A 92 15.03 -7.87 -2.39
C VAL A 92 16.09 -6.83 -1.99
N ASN A 93 15.95 -6.22 -0.81
CA ASN A 93 16.90 -5.26 -0.27
C ASN A 93 18.26 -5.90 0.05
N SER A 94 18.25 -7.09 0.67
CA SER A 94 19.48 -7.83 1.04
C SER A 94 20.32 -8.21 -0.18
N CYS A 95 19.70 -8.38 -1.36
CA CYS A 95 20.40 -8.62 -2.63
C CYS A 95 21.15 -7.38 -3.17
N LYS A 96 21.10 -6.22 -2.47
CA LYS A 96 21.60 -4.91 -2.94
C LYS A 96 21.04 -4.48 -4.31
N ALA A 97 19.90 -5.07 -4.69
CA ALA A 97 19.25 -4.78 -5.96
C ALA A 97 18.84 -3.31 -6.04
N ILE A 98 18.35 -2.81 -4.91
CA ILE A 98 17.83 -1.46 -4.80
C ILE A 98 18.97 -0.41 -4.87
N ASP A 99 20.09 -0.66 -4.20
CA ASP A 99 21.30 0.18 -4.27
C ASP A 99 21.82 0.34 -5.71
N ALA A 100 21.92 -0.78 -6.43
CA ALA A 100 22.35 -0.76 -7.83
C ALA A 100 21.35 -0.03 -8.74
N GLY A 101 20.06 -0.14 -8.41
CA GLY A 101 18.98 0.63 -9.02
C GLY A 101 19.22 2.13 -8.90
N ILE A 102 19.44 2.64 -7.69
CA ILE A 102 19.72 4.08 -7.46
C ILE A 102 20.96 4.51 -8.24
N LEU A 103 22.08 3.80 -8.11
CA LEU A 103 23.32 4.20 -8.77
C LEU A 103 23.20 4.18 -10.30
N SER A 104 22.46 3.22 -10.85
CA SER A 104 22.14 3.22 -12.27
C SER A 104 21.23 4.38 -12.66
N PHE A 105 20.22 4.66 -11.87
CA PHE A 105 19.28 5.74 -12.10
C PHE A 105 19.98 7.11 -12.08
N LEU A 106 20.86 7.34 -11.10
CA LEU A 106 21.72 8.52 -11.01
C LEU A 106 22.60 8.71 -12.25
N ARG A 107 23.21 7.63 -12.75
CA ARG A 107 23.99 7.67 -14.00
C ARG A 107 23.12 8.03 -15.21
N VAL A 108 21.89 7.53 -15.27
CA VAL A 108 20.92 7.89 -16.31
C VAL A 108 20.54 9.38 -16.20
N ILE A 109 20.25 9.88 -15.00
CA ILE A 109 19.94 11.32 -14.77
C ILE A 109 21.10 12.20 -15.24
N LYS A 110 22.34 11.93 -14.80
CA LYS A 110 23.52 12.68 -15.22
C LYS A 110 23.73 12.65 -16.73
N LYS A 111 23.33 11.57 -17.41
CA LYS A 111 23.36 11.48 -18.88
C LYS A 111 22.23 12.30 -19.53
N LEU A 112 21.03 12.30 -18.96
CA LEU A 112 19.89 13.09 -19.42
C LEU A 112 20.12 14.60 -19.23
N GLU A 113 20.85 15.02 -18.19
CA GLU A 113 21.28 16.42 -18.00
C GLU A 113 22.14 16.96 -19.14
N LYS A 114 22.86 16.10 -19.87
CA LYS A 114 23.63 16.49 -21.06
C LYS A 114 22.75 16.83 -22.26
N VAL A 115 21.47 16.43 -22.25
CA VAL A 115 20.54 16.70 -23.34
C VAL A 115 19.94 18.10 -23.18
N ARG A 116 20.25 18.99 -24.14
CA ARG A 116 19.96 20.44 -24.05
C ARG A 116 18.52 20.80 -23.70
N TRP A 117 17.53 20.14 -24.31
CA TRP A 117 16.11 20.45 -24.08
C TRP A 117 15.62 19.93 -22.72
N LEU A 118 16.11 18.77 -22.27
CA LEU A 118 15.81 18.21 -20.94
C LEU A 118 16.44 19.08 -19.84
N ASN A 119 17.65 19.58 -20.06
CA ASN A 119 18.30 20.51 -19.14
C ASN A 119 17.53 21.84 -19.02
N PHE A 120 16.94 22.33 -20.11
CA PHE A 120 16.11 23.55 -20.11
C PHE A 120 14.85 23.42 -19.23
N ILE A 121 14.19 22.25 -19.25
CA ILE A 121 13.02 21.95 -18.40
C ILE A 121 13.44 21.69 -16.93
N GLY A 122 14.70 21.29 -16.73
CA GLY A 122 15.28 20.89 -15.47
C GLY A 122 15.04 19.40 -15.21
N VAL A 123 16.02 18.56 -15.59
CA VAL A 123 15.95 17.09 -15.46
C VAL A 123 15.54 16.65 -14.06
N ASN A 124 16.04 17.32 -13.02
CA ASN A 124 15.71 16.98 -11.64
C ASN A 124 14.22 17.24 -11.33
N ASN A 125 13.58 18.23 -11.94
CA ASN A 125 12.14 18.45 -11.78
C ASN A 125 11.35 17.32 -12.44
N ILE A 126 11.76 16.88 -13.63
CA ILE A 126 11.12 15.74 -14.33
C ILE A 126 11.24 14.47 -13.49
N VAL A 127 12.42 14.22 -12.92
CA VAL A 127 12.65 13.08 -12.02
C VAL A 127 11.72 13.13 -10.81
N ILE A 128 11.64 14.28 -10.13
CA ILE A 128 10.73 14.46 -8.97
C ILE A 128 9.29 14.13 -9.38
N VAL A 129 8.81 14.70 -10.49
CA VAL A 129 7.45 14.49 -10.99
C VAL A 129 7.18 13.02 -11.30
N LEU A 130 8.08 12.37 -12.05
CA LEU A 130 7.89 10.97 -12.46
C LEU A 130 7.89 10.02 -11.27
N ILE A 131 8.82 10.21 -10.32
CA ILE A 131 8.89 9.39 -9.12
C ILE A 131 7.63 9.58 -8.27
N MET A 132 7.22 10.83 -8.02
CA MET A 132 6.01 11.10 -7.24
C MET A 132 4.76 10.54 -7.91
N LEU A 133 4.61 10.68 -9.23
CA LEU A 133 3.47 10.09 -9.94
C LEU A 133 3.48 8.56 -9.88
N MET A 134 4.66 7.93 -9.95
CA MET A 134 4.80 6.48 -9.82
C MET A 134 4.35 5.99 -8.43
N PHE A 135 4.87 6.59 -7.34
CA PHE A 135 4.48 6.20 -5.99
C PHE A 135 3.04 6.55 -5.65
N SER A 136 2.55 7.68 -6.15
CA SER A 136 1.13 8.06 -6.04
C SER A 136 0.22 7.07 -6.78
N LEU A 137 0.65 6.54 -7.93
CA LEU A 137 -0.10 5.49 -8.61
C LEU A 137 -0.13 4.19 -7.79
N PHE A 138 0.99 3.81 -7.18
CA PHE A 138 1.04 2.62 -6.30
C PHE A 138 0.12 2.77 -5.08
N GLY A 139 0.14 3.94 -4.42
CA GLY A 139 -0.80 4.24 -3.33
C GLY A 139 -2.26 4.21 -3.78
N ALA A 140 -2.56 4.73 -4.97
CA ALA A 140 -3.91 4.80 -5.51
C ALA A 140 -4.48 3.44 -5.97
N ILE A 141 -3.63 2.49 -6.36
CA ILE A 141 -4.06 1.19 -6.91
C ILE A 141 -4.07 0.09 -5.85
N PHE A 142 -3.07 0.02 -4.96
CA PHE A 142 -3.01 -1.07 -3.98
C PHE A 142 -2.60 -0.63 -2.58
N GLY A 143 -2.43 0.68 -2.35
CA GLY A 143 -2.27 1.20 -0.98
C GLY A 143 -0.93 0.89 -0.33
N MET A 144 0.16 1.04 -1.09
CA MET A 144 1.54 0.89 -0.60
C MET A 144 1.83 1.88 0.55
N SER A 145 1.74 1.43 1.80
CA SER A 145 2.01 2.27 2.99
C SER A 145 3.30 1.82 3.66
N GLU A 146 3.41 0.55 4.02
CA GLU A 146 4.56 -0.01 4.72
C GLU A 146 5.81 -0.09 3.83
N GLU A 147 5.64 -0.41 2.55
CA GLU A 147 6.76 -0.52 1.62
C GLU A 147 7.40 0.85 1.33
N THR A 148 6.66 1.94 1.54
CA THR A 148 7.17 3.31 1.38
C THR A 148 8.34 3.59 2.31
N ILE A 149 8.41 2.92 3.47
CA ILE A 149 9.50 3.06 4.43
C ILE A 149 10.82 2.60 3.77
N ALA A 150 10.82 1.43 3.14
CA ALA A 150 12.00 0.90 2.45
C ALA A 150 12.44 1.79 1.29
N PHE A 151 11.48 2.28 0.48
CA PHE A 151 11.78 3.20 -0.61
C PHE A 151 12.17 4.61 -0.15
N THR A 152 11.74 5.06 1.03
CA THR A 152 12.10 6.36 1.57
C THR A 152 13.56 6.37 2.01
N VAL A 153 14.01 5.31 2.70
CA VAL A 153 15.44 5.12 3.03
C VAL A 153 16.29 5.15 1.76
N LEU A 154 15.75 4.64 0.65
CA LEU A 154 16.39 4.64 -0.66
C LEU A 154 16.46 6.01 -1.32
N LEU A 155 15.36 6.77 -1.30
CA LEU A 155 15.24 8.00 -2.08
C LEU A 155 15.77 9.24 -1.35
N ILE A 156 15.99 9.17 -0.04
CA ILE A 156 16.66 10.22 0.73
C ILE A 156 18.09 10.48 0.21
N PRO A 157 19.01 9.48 0.14
CA PRO A 157 20.34 9.69 -0.41
C PRO A 157 20.31 10.17 -1.87
N LEU A 158 19.37 9.66 -2.67
CA LEU A 158 19.16 10.11 -4.05
C LEU A 158 18.83 11.62 -4.11
N ALA A 159 17.84 12.07 -3.34
CA ALA A 159 17.44 13.47 -3.30
C ALA A 159 18.59 14.37 -2.85
N ILE A 160 19.34 13.96 -1.82
CA ILE A 160 20.50 14.69 -1.31
C ILE A 160 21.60 14.77 -2.39
N SER A 161 21.91 13.66 -3.06
CA SER A 161 22.90 13.64 -4.16
C SER A 161 22.50 14.49 -5.38
N MET A 162 21.21 14.78 -5.55
CA MET A 162 20.68 15.68 -6.59
C MET A 162 20.69 17.16 -6.16
N GLY A 163 21.20 17.47 -4.96
CA GLY A 163 21.29 18.82 -4.38
C GLY A 163 20.04 19.27 -3.62
N TYR A 164 19.20 18.34 -3.18
CA TYR A 164 18.04 18.59 -2.32
C TYR A 164 18.31 18.12 -0.88
N ASP A 165 17.26 17.95 -0.09
CA ASP A 165 17.33 17.49 1.31
C ASP A 165 16.51 16.20 1.51
N SER A 166 16.61 15.63 2.71
CA SER A 166 15.84 14.44 3.11
C SER A 166 14.33 14.66 3.09
N ILE A 167 13.82 15.89 3.32
CA ILE A 167 12.39 16.20 3.20
C ILE A 167 11.91 15.97 1.76
N VAL A 168 12.66 16.42 0.74
CA VAL A 168 12.35 16.09 -0.66
C VAL A 168 12.39 14.58 -0.85
N GLY A 169 13.41 13.89 -0.33
CA GLY A 169 13.54 12.43 -0.42
C GLY A 169 12.35 11.66 0.15
N VAL A 170 11.90 12.01 1.36
CA VAL A 170 10.68 11.47 1.98
C VAL A 170 9.46 11.79 1.14
N SER A 171 9.37 13.02 0.61
CA SER A 171 8.21 13.46 -0.17
C SER A 171 8.07 12.72 -1.49
N LEU A 172 9.17 12.32 -2.12
CA LEU A 172 9.19 11.55 -3.36
C LEU A 172 8.44 10.21 -3.24
N VAL A 173 8.42 9.64 -2.04
CA VAL A 173 7.90 8.30 -1.78
C VAL A 173 6.72 8.35 -0.83
N TYR A 174 6.96 8.71 0.42
CA TYR A 174 5.97 8.64 1.49
C TYR A 174 4.79 9.57 1.22
N VAL A 175 5.05 10.87 0.99
CA VAL A 175 3.98 11.84 0.69
C VAL A 175 3.29 11.49 -0.62
N ALA A 176 4.06 11.15 -1.66
CA ALA A 176 3.51 10.76 -2.95
C ALA A 176 2.55 9.57 -2.85
N ALA A 177 2.96 8.48 -2.19
CA ALA A 177 2.13 7.29 -2.00
C ALA A 177 0.88 7.58 -1.16
N HIS A 178 0.98 8.38 -0.10
CA HIS A 178 -0.17 8.74 0.73
C HIS A 178 -1.15 9.69 0.02
N VAL A 179 -0.66 10.57 -0.86
CA VAL A 179 -1.51 11.37 -1.76
C VAL A 179 -2.25 10.47 -2.75
N GLY A 180 -1.55 9.47 -3.28
CA GLY A 180 -2.14 8.38 -4.05
C GLY A 180 -3.24 7.65 -3.31
N PHE A 181 -2.96 7.22 -2.08
CA PHE A 181 -3.88 6.54 -1.19
C PHE A 181 -5.10 7.41 -0.85
N ALA A 182 -4.92 8.72 -0.64
CA ALA A 182 -6.03 9.64 -0.44
C ALA A 182 -6.93 9.77 -1.68
N GLY A 183 -6.36 9.68 -2.88
CA GLY A 183 -7.11 9.65 -4.14
C GLY A 183 -7.78 8.30 -4.44
N ALA A 184 -7.19 7.20 -3.97
CA ALA A 184 -7.64 5.79 -4.09
C ALA A 184 -8.48 5.51 -5.36
N ILE A 185 -7.84 5.25 -6.49
CA ILE A 185 -8.58 5.00 -7.74
C ILE A 185 -9.12 3.56 -7.76
N LEU A 186 -8.25 2.59 -7.48
CA LEU A 186 -8.52 1.14 -7.57
C LEU A 186 -8.14 0.39 -6.29
N ASN A 187 -7.84 1.12 -5.20
CA ASN A 187 -7.34 0.54 -3.97
C ASN A 187 -8.37 -0.43 -3.34
N PRO A 188 -8.06 -1.75 -3.28
CA PRO A 188 -9.00 -2.73 -2.75
C PRO A 188 -9.09 -2.67 -1.22
N PHE A 189 -8.09 -2.15 -0.52
CA PHE A 189 -8.05 -2.06 0.94
C PHE A 189 -8.89 -0.92 1.50
N THR A 190 -9.06 0.15 0.74
CA THR A 190 -9.92 1.28 1.14
C THR A 190 -11.29 1.14 0.51
N ILE A 191 -11.37 1.36 -0.80
CA ILE A 191 -12.63 1.44 -1.52
C ILE A 191 -13.21 0.06 -1.75
N GLY A 192 -12.39 -0.94 -2.04
CA GLY A 192 -12.87 -2.30 -2.25
C GLY A 192 -13.63 -2.81 -1.04
N ILE A 193 -13.00 -2.77 0.14
CA ILE A 193 -13.65 -3.15 1.42
C ILE A 193 -14.87 -2.26 1.70
N ALA A 194 -14.75 -0.94 1.56
CA ALA A 194 -15.87 -0.04 1.85
C ALA A 194 -17.08 -0.26 0.93
N GLN A 195 -16.85 -0.54 -0.36
CA GLN A 195 -17.92 -0.81 -1.33
C GLN A 195 -18.53 -2.18 -1.14
N ASP A 196 -17.73 -3.20 -0.79
CA ASP A 196 -18.23 -4.53 -0.46
C ASP A 196 -19.14 -4.47 0.77
N ILE A 197 -18.71 -3.80 1.84
CA ILE A 197 -19.53 -3.56 3.04
C ILE A 197 -20.80 -2.77 2.70
N ALA A 198 -20.71 -1.77 1.82
CA ALA A 198 -21.85 -0.96 1.40
C ALA A 198 -22.76 -1.63 0.34
N GLY A 199 -22.41 -2.82 -0.16
CA GLY A 199 -23.14 -3.49 -1.24
C GLY A 199 -23.13 -2.75 -2.57
N LEU A 200 -22.13 -1.90 -2.82
CA LEU A 200 -22.01 -1.12 -4.06
C LEU A 200 -21.19 -1.88 -5.12
N PRO A 201 -21.43 -1.65 -6.42
CA PRO A 201 -20.58 -2.21 -7.46
C PRO A 201 -19.12 -1.80 -7.25
N MET A 202 -18.21 -2.78 -7.33
CA MET A 202 -16.78 -2.59 -7.12
C MET A 202 -16.20 -1.57 -8.11
N PHE A 203 -15.44 -0.63 -7.56
CA PHE A 203 -14.84 0.52 -8.23
C PHE A 203 -15.83 1.50 -8.89
N SER A 204 -17.12 1.46 -8.54
CA SER A 204 -18.09 2.49 -8.98
C SER A 204 -17.63 3.89 -8.56
N GLY A 205 -17.78 4.88 -9.45
CA GLY A 205 -17.33 6.26 -9.23
C GLY A 205 -15.84 6.51 -9.48
N ILE A 206 -15.18 5.64 -10.26
CA ILE A 206 -13.75 5.74 -10.57
C ILE A 206 -13.37 7.06 -11.25
N GLU A 207 -14.26 7.62 -12.09
CA GLU A 207 -13.99 8.85 -12.85
C GLU A 207 -13.81 10.04 -11.91
N TYR A 208 -14.69 10.17 -10.91
CA TYR A 208 -14.60 11.21 -9.89
C TYR A 208 -13.28 11.09 -9.11
N ARG A 209 -12.92 9.88 -8.69
CA ARG A 209 -11.67 9.62 -7.94
C ARG A 209 -10.43 9.89 -8.78
N PHE A 210 -10.48 9.55 -10.07
CA PHE A 210 -9.39 9.85 -11.00
C PHE A 210 -9.15 11.37 -11.12
N VAL A 211 -10.22 12.16 -11.21
CA VAL A 211 -10.13 13.63 -11.21
C VAL A 211 -9.55 14.15 -9.88
N CYS A 212 -10.06 13.66 -8.74
CA CYS A 212 -9.52 14.02 -7.43
C CYS A 212 -8.03 13.68 -7.30
N TRP A 213 -7.63 12.48 -7.74
CA TRP A 213 -6.23 12.04 -7.73
C TRP A 213 -5.35 12.97 -8.57
N ILE A 214 -5.78 13.36 -9.78
CA ILE A 214 -5.06 14.34 -10.60
C ILE A 214 -4.87 15.67 -9.86
N ILE A 215 -5.95 16.21 -9.27
CA ILE A 215 -5.91 17.49 -8.56
C ILE A 215 -4.96 17.42 -7.37
N LEU A 216 -5.07 16.37 -6.54
CA LEU A 216 -4.21 16.17 -5.38
C LEU A 216 -2.73 16.05 -5.78
N ASN A 217 -2.43 15.32 -6.86
CA ASN A 217 -1.08 15.23 -7.38
C ASN A 217 -0.55 16.56 -7.90
N ILE A 218 -1.34 17.32 -8.67
CA ILE A 218 -0.94 18.64 -9.18
C ILE A 218 -0.59 19.57 -8.01
N ILE A 219 -1.43 19.64 -6.98
CA ILE A 219 -1.21 20.50 -5.81
C ILE A 219 0.07 20.07 -5.08
N THR A 220 0.19 18.79 -4.76
CA THR A 220 1.32 18.27 -3.98
C THR A 220 2.63 18.40 -4.73
N ILE A 221 2.68 17.97 -5.99
CA ILE A 221 3.91 18.02 -6.81
C ILE A 221 4.32 19.48 -7.03
N SER A 222 3.38 20.40 -7.27
CA SER A 222 3.69 21.83 -7.41
C SER A 222 4.31 22.40 -6.14
N TYR A 223 3.78 22.03 -4.97
CA TYR A 223 4.34 22.44 -3.68
C TYR A 223 5.74 21.87 -3.44
N ILE A 224 5.95 20.58 -3.71
CA ILE A 224 7.26 19.93 -3.54
C ILE A 224 8.29 20.49 -4.52
N LEU A 225 7.93 20.77 -5.78
CA LEU A 225 8.82 21.44 -6.73
C LEU A 225 9.20 22.85 -6.28
N TRP A 226 8.25 23.59 -5.70
CA TRP A 226 8.53 24.90 -5.10
C TRP A 226 9.49 24.80 -3.92
N TYR A 227 9.26 23.84 -3.01
CA TYR A 227 10.14 23.58 -1.87
C TYR A 227 11.54 23.14 -2.32
N ALA A 228 11.63 22.17 -3.23
CA ALA A 228 12.87 21.67 -3.80
C ALA A 228 13.68 22.79 -4.47
N ARG A 229 13.02 23.72 -5.18
CA ARG A 229 13.68 24.91 -5.75
C ARG A 229 14.24 25.84 -4.67
N LYS A 230 13.54 26.02 -3.54
CA LYS A 230 14.01 26.82 -2.40
C LYS A 230 15.28 26.21 -1.79
N VAL A 231 15.28 24.90 -1.53
CA VAL A 231 16.43 24.16 -0.99
C VAL A 231 17.61 24.19 -1.96
N LYS A 232 17.38 23.92 -3.24
CA LYS A 232 18.45 23.89 -4.25
C LYS A 232 19.13 25.26 -4.45
N ARG A 233 18.40 26.37 -4.31
CA ARG A 233 18.98 27.73 -4.39
C ARG A 233 19.77 28.12 -3.15
N ASN A 234 19.37 27.63 -1.98
CA ASN A 234 20.08 27.90 -0.74
C ASN A 234 19.89 26.71 0.23
N PRO A 235 20.84 25.75 0.25
CA PRO A 235 20.74 24.56 1.08
C PRO A 235 20.57 24.85 2.58
N SER A 236 21.12 25.95 3.10
CA SER A 236 21.01 26.32 4.52
C SER A 236 19.59 26.71 4.95
N LYS A 237 18.65 26.87 4.00
CA LYS A 237 17.23 27.07 4.29
C LYS A 237 16.46 25.78 4.56
N SER A 238 17.07 24.62 4.35
CA SER A 238 16.48 23.34 4.73
C SER A 238 16.51 23.21 6.26
N PRO A 239 15.39 22.85 6.91
CA PRO A 239 15.41 22.46 8.32
C PRO A 239 16.33 21.27 8.61
N MET A 240 16.59 20.43 7.60
CA MET A 240 17.44 19.25 7.69
C MET A 240 18.88 19.52 7.28
N TYR A 241 19.29 20.78 7.12
CA TYR A 241 20.62 21.10 6.65
C TYR A 241 21.72 20.46 7.52
N GLU A 242 21.65 20.56 8.85
CA GLU A 242 22.65 19.96 9.73
C GLU A 242 22.55 18.42 9.77
N GLU A 243 21.34 17.88 9.93
CA GLU A 243 21.10 16.42 10.00
C GLU A 243 21.51 15.69 8.70
N ASP A 244 21.29 16.32 7.55
CA ASP A 244 21.66 15.74 6.25
C ASP A 244 23.17 15.83 5.97
N ALA A 245 23.98 16.45 6.83
CA ALA A 245 25.43 16.55 6.65
C ALA A 245 26.08 15.18 6.49
N TYR A 246 25.67 14.21 7.31
CA TYR A 246 26.13 12.82 7.22
C TYR A 246 25.96 12.23 5.81
N TRP A 247 24.78 12.43 5.21
CA TRP A 247 24.47 11.89 3.88
C TRP A 247 25.20 12.64 2.76
N ARG A 248 25.44 13.95 2.92
CA ARG A 248 26.24 14.72 1.96
C ARG A 248 27.69 14.27 1.96
N GLU A 249 28.30 14.11 3.13
CA GLU A 249 29.66 13.61 3.28
C GLU A 249 29.79 12.16 2.78
N LYS A 250 28.79 11.31 3.06
CA LYS A 250 28.73 9.93 2.56
C LYS A 250 28.61 9.86 1.04
N ALA A 251 27.79 10.72 0.43
CA ALA A 251 27.66 10.80 -1.02
C ALA A 251 28.95 11.29 -1.71
N GLU A 252 29.77 12.09 -1.01
CA GLU A 252 31.09 12.54 -1.49
C GLU A 252 32.20 11.50 -1.26
N SER A 253 32.08 10.65 -0.23
CA SER A 253 33.12 9.68 0.17
C SER A 253 32.92 8.26 -0.37
N GLU A 254 31.71 7.82 -0.70
CA GLU A 254 31.46 6.50 -1.29
C GLU A 254 31.39 6.54 -2.82
N GLU A 255 32.52 6.25 -3.49
CA GLU A 255 32.44 5.40 -4.68
C GLU A 255 31.95 4.02 -4.24
N ASN A 256 30.64 3.86 -4.08
CA ASN A 256 30.05 2.55 -3.82
C ASN A 256 30.27 1.65 -5.05
N ILE A 257 31.41 0.94 -5.08
CA ILE A 257 31.71 -0.06 -6.09
C ILE A 257 30.80 -1.25 -5.80
N ILE A 258 29.58 -1.19 -6.34
CA ILE A 258 28.73 -2.38 -6.43
C ILE A 258 29.36 -3.31 -7.45
N GLU A 259 29.81 -4.47 -7.00
CA GLU A 259 30.37 -5.48 -7.88
C GLU A 259 29.25 -6.18 -8.65
N TYR A 260 29.08 -5.78 -9.90
CA TYR A 260 28.10 -6.37 -10.79
C TYR A 260 28.53 -7.79 -11.16
N HIS A 261 27.72 -8.77 -10.79
CA HIS A 261 27.96 -10.17 -11.11
C HIS A 261 26.64 -10.87 -11.50
N THR A 262 26.78 -12.03 -12.14
CA THR A 262 25.65 -12.85 -12.60
C THR A 262 25.91 -14.32 -12.27
N PRO A 263 25.56 -14.80 -11.06
CA PRO A 263 25.62 -16.21 -10.72
C PRO A 263 24.74 -17.07 -11.62
N LYS A 264 25.10 -18.36 -11.75
CA LYS A 264 24.31 -19.36 -12.47
C LYS A 264 22.90 -19.54 -11.87
N SER A 265 22.75 -19.33 -10.56
CA SER A 265 21.46 -19.38 -9.86
C SER A 265 20.47 -18.31 -10.35
N GLY A 266 20.96 -17.14 -10.80
CA GLY A 266 20.16 -16.10 -11.43
C GLY A 266 19.40 -16.60 -12.65
N TRP A 267 20.06 -17.44 -13.47
CA TRP A 267 19.43 -18.04 -14.64
C TRP A 267 18.36 -19.06 -14.26
N TRP A 268 18.58 -19.85 -13.21
CA TRP A 268 17.55 -20.75 -12.67
C TRP A 268 16.31 -19.98 -12.19
N SER A 269 16.50 -18.90 -11.42
CA SER A 269 15.41 -18.03 -10.99
C SER A 269 14.62 -17.46 -12.19
N TYR A 270 15.33 -16.98 -13.21
CA TYR A 270 14.71 -16.51 -14.45
C TYR A 270 13.89 -17.59 -15.17
N PHE A 271 14.44 -18.80 -15.37
CA PHE A 271 13.72 -19.86 -16.06
C PHE A 271 12.53 -20.39 -15.27
N ILE A 272 12.62 -20.46 -13.93
CA ILE A 272 11.50 -20.84 -13.06
C ILE A 272 10.37 -19.80 -13.17
N ALA A 273 10.71 -18.51 -13.04
CA ALA A 273 9.75 -17.41 -13.16
C ALA A 273 9.09 -17.40 -14.55
N LEU A 274 9.91 -17.47 -15.60
CA LEU A 274 9.43 -17.47 -16.98
C LEU A 274 8.56 -18.69 -17.29
N GLY A 275 8.97 -19.89 -16.87
CA GLY A 275 8.19 -21.11 -17.05
C GLY A 275 6.82 -21.02 -16.38
N THR A 276 6.78 -20.50 -15.16
CA THR A 276 5.52 -20.26 -14.42
C THR A 276 4.62 -19.28 -15.16
N LEU A 277 5.17 -18.17 -15.65
CA LEU A 277 4.41 -17.17 -16.40
C LEU A 277 3.93 -17.69 -17.76
N ILE A 278 4.73 -18.50 -18.45
CA ILE A 278 4.31 -19.15 -19.71
C ILE A 278 3.13 -20.07 -19.44
N ILE A 279 3.21 -20.94 -18.42
CA ILE A 279 2.12 -21.83 -18.02
C ILE A 279 0.87 -21.00 -17.71
N PHE A 280 1.00 -19.96 -16.90
CA PHE A 280 -0.11 -19.08 -16.56
C PHE A 280 -0.72 -18.39 -17.80
N SER A 281 0.10 -17.97 -18.76
CA SER A 281 -0.35 -17.33 -20.01
C SER A 281 -1.09 -18.27 -20.94
N VAL A 282 -0.72 -19.56 -20.95
CA VAL A 282 -1.37 -20.59 -21.78
C VAL A 282 -2.74 -20.94 -21.20
N TYR A 283 -2.84 -21.03 -19.88
CA TYR A 283 -4.13 -21.26 -19.21
C TYR A 283 -5.07 -20.05 -19.24
N ASN A 284 -4.51 -18.83 -19.26
CA ASN A 284 -5.28 -17.59 -19.22
C ASN A 284 -4.94 -16.66 -20.41
N PRO A 285 -5.28 -17.04 -21.65
CA PRO A 285 -4.95 -16.25 -22.84
C PRO A 285 -5.81 -14.98 -22.97
N HIS A 286 -7.00 -14.95 -22.35
CA HIS A 286 -7.88 -13.79 -22.28
C HIS A 286 -7.92 -13.23 -20.86
N THR A 287 -7.95 -11.91 -20.73
CA THR A 287 -8.07 -11.22 -19.44
C THR A 287 -9.25 -10.26 -19.51
N SER A 288 -10.30 -10.57 -18.74
CA SER A 288 -11.48 -9.72 -18.65
C SER A 288 -11.34 -8.75 -17.48
N ILE A 289 -11.11 -7.47 -17.79
CA ILE A 289 -10.96 -6.41 -16.80
C ILE A 289 -12.35 -5.84 -16.47
N LYS A 290 -12.70 -5.84 -15.18
CA LYS A 290 -13.95 -5.23 -14.69
C LYS A 290 -13.65 -3.89 -14.02
N ILE A 291 -14.24 -2.81 -14.53
CA ILE A 291 -14.13 -1.47 -13.94
C ILE A 291 -15.54 -0.90 -13.79
N GLY A 292 -16.05 -0.84 -12.57
CA GLY A 292 -17.44 -0.45 -12.32
C GLY A 292 -18.41 -1.40 -13.03
N ASN A 293 -19.22 -0.86 -13.95
CA ASN A 293 -20.19 -1.63 -14.72
C ASN A 293 -19.68 -2.09 -16.09
N SER A 294 -18.49 -1.66 -16.52
CA SER A 294 -17.91 -2.08 -17.79
C SER A 294 -17.02 -3.30 -17.61
N VAL A 295 -17.15 -4.23 -18.56
CA VAL A 295 -16.26 -5.40 -18.68
C VAL A 295 -15.57 -5.28 -20.03
N THR A 296 -14.25 -5.18 -20.02
CA THR A 296 -13.43 -5.14 -21.24
C THR A 296 -12.57 -6.39 -21.30
N ASP A 297 -12.79 -7.23 -22.31
CA ASP A 297 -11.94 -8.39 -22.55
C ASP A 297 -10.73 -7.98 -23.40
N ILE A 298 -9.54 -8.20 -22.88
CA ILE A 298 -8.27 -7.91 -23.56
C ILE A 298 -7.64 -9.24 -23.95
N PRO A 299 -7.66 -9.63 -25.24
CA PRO A 299 -7.03 -10.85 -25.68
C PRO A 299 -5.51 -10.71 -25.61
N PHE A 300 -4.83 -11.81 -25.27
CA PHE A 300 -3.37 -11.93 -25.21
C PHE A 300 -2.64 -10.99 -24.23
N PHE A 301 -3.36 -10.40 -23.26
CA PHE A 301 -2.74 -9.50 -22.30
C PHE A 301 -1.62 -10.17 -21.47
N ILE A 302 -1.91 -11.32 -20.84
CA ILE A 302 -0.90 -12.08 -20.07
C ILE A 302 0.20 -12.66 -20.96
N PRO A 303 -0.08 -13.27 -22.13
CA PRO A 303 0.96 -13.67 -23.08
C PRO A 303 1.90 -12.53 -23.46
N PHE A 304 1.37 -11.33 -23.72
CA PHE A 304 2.17 -10.16 -24.04
C PHE A 304 3.06 -9.73 -22.86
N LEU A 305 2.52 -9.65 -21.65
CA LEU A 305 3.31 -9.34 -20.44
C LEU A 305 4.39 -10.40 -20.18
N THR A 306 4.09 -11.67 -20.43
CA THR A 306 5.04 -12.79 -20.30
C THR A 306 6.18 -12.67 -21.31
N LEU A 307 5.88 -12.28 -22.55
CA LEU A 307 6.89 -12.01 -23.57
C LEU A 307 7.78 -10.82 -23.18
N LEU A 308 7.18 -9.74 -22.67
CA LEU A 308 7.95 -8.60 -22.15
C LEU A 308 8.86 -9.04 -21.00
N PHE A 309 8.35 -9.85 -20.06
CA PHE A 309 9.17 -10.40 -18.98
C PHE A 309 10.31 -11.26 -19.51
N ALA A 310 10.06 -12.09 -20.53
CA ALA A 310 11.10 -12.92 -21.14
C ALA A 310 12.24 -12.06 -21.69
N ILE A 311 11.92 -11.01 -22.44
CA ILE A 311 12.90 -10.10 -23.06
C ILE A 311 13.63 -9.28 -21.99
N PHE A 312 12.90 -8.56 -21.14
CA PHE A 312 13.51 -7.68 -20.13
C PHE A 312 14.21 -8.46 -19.02
N GLY A 313 13.69 -9.62 -18.63
CA GLY A 313 14.35 -10.53 -17.68
C GLY A 313 15.69 -11.02 -18.20
N PHE A 314 15.76 -11.40 -19.48
CA PHE A 314 17.01 -11.80 -20.12
C PHE A 314 18.02 -10.65 -20.19
N LEU A 315 17.59 -9.47 -20.64
CA LEU A 315 18.45 -8.29 -20.78
C LEU A 315 18.96 -7.79 -19.43
N SER A 316 18.11 -7.76 -18.41
CA SER A 316 18.46 -7.32 -17.06
C SER A 316 19.44 -8.28 -16.40
N LEU A 317 19.22 -9.59 -16.51
CA LEU A 317 20.11 -10.60 -15.94
C LEU A 317 21.50 -10.64 -16.61
N ARG A 318 21.56 -10.42 -17.94
CA ARG A 318 22.84 -10.22 -18.64
C ARG A 318 23.64 -9.05 -18.10
N LYS A 319 22.98 -8.03 -17.56
CA LYS A 319 23.64 -6.86 -16.97
C LYS A 319 24.15 -7.15 -15.56
N SER A 320 23.29 -7.68 -14.68
CA SER A 320 23.65 -8.21 -13.35
C SER A 320 22.43 -8.78 -12.64
N ILE A 321 22.63 -9.52 -11.54
CA ILE A 321 21.52 -9.91 -10.66
C ILE A 321 20.71 -8.75 -10.11
N HIS A 322 21.35 -7.63 -9.80
CA HIS A 322 20.68 -6.50 -9.17
C HIS A 322 19.58 -5.93 -10.09
N PHE A 323 19.90 -5.74 -11.37
CA PHE A 323 18.92 -5.34 -12.39
C PHE A 323 17.84 -6.40 -12.60
N PHE A 324 18.19 -7.69 -12.54
CA PHE A 324 17.20 -8.76 -12.68
C PHE A 324 16.21 -8.78 -11.52
N VAL A 325 16.67 -8.63 -10.28
CA VAL A 325 15.80 -8.55 -9.09
C VAL A 325 14.90 -7.31 -9.15
N LEU A 326 15.40 -6.16 -9.62
CA LEU A 326 14.55 -4.99 -9.88
C LEU A 326 13.52 -5.25 -10.98
N ASN A 327 13.90 -5.99 -12.03
CA ASN A 327 12.97 -6.39 -13.08
C ASN A 327 11.91 -7.37 -12.55
N LEU A 328 12.27 -8.32 -11.68
CA LEU A 328 11.32 -9.17 -10.97
C LEU A 328 10.32 -8.32 -10.19
N LEU A 329 10.78 -7.38 -9.36
CA LEU A 329 9.93 -6.48 -8.59
C LEU A 329 8.99 -5.67 -9.49
N PHE A 330 9.50 -5.10 -10.59
CA PHE A 330 8.70 -4.33 -11.54
C PHE A 330 7.57 -5.17 -12.16
N PHE A 331 7.88 -6.39 -12.62
CA PHE A 331 6.86 -7.28 -13.17
C PHE A 331 5.92 -7.83 -12.09
N THR A 332 6.37 -8.05 -10.86
CA THR A 332 5.50 -8.37 -9.72
C THR A 332 4.42 -7.30 -9.56
N ILE A 333 4.76 -6.01 -9.64
CA ILE A 333 3.77 -4.93 -9.56
C ILE A 333 2.81 -4.97 -10.76
N ILE A 334 3.30 -5.19 -11.98
CA ILE A 334 2.44 -5.30 -13.17
C ILE A 334 1.46 -6.48 -13.04
N PHE A 335 1.95 -7.65 -12.63
CA PHE A 335 1.11 -8.84 -12.44
C PHE A 335 0.15 -8.70 -11.26
N LEU A 336 0.50 -7.94 -10.22
CA LEU A 336 -0.44 -7.56 -9.16
C LEU A 336 -1.62 -6.79 -9.75
N VAL A 337 -1.36 -5.74 -10.54
CA VAL A 337 -2.42 -4.94 -11.15
C VAL A 337 -3.28 -5.81 -12.08
N ALA A 338 -2.65 -6.62 -12.93
CA ALA A 338 -3.35 -7.55 -13.81
C ALA A 338 -4.21 -8.57 -13.05
N GLY A 339 -3.67 -9.11 -11.94
CA GLY A 339 -4.33 -10.06 -11.06
C GLY A 339 -5.56 -9.49 -10.39
N VAL A 340 -5.43 -8.31 -9.76
CA VAL A 340 -6.53 -7.64 -9.06
C VAL A 340 -7.63 -7.24 -10.03
N MET A 341 -7.27 -6.63 -11.16
CA MET A 341 -8.25 -6.10 -12.12
C MET A 341 -8.88 -7.15 -13.04
N GLY A 342 -8.12 -8.19 -13.40
CA GLY A 342 -8.53 -9.20 -14.37
C GLY A 342 -9.01 -10.52 -13.77
N TYR A 343 -8.44 -10.94 -12.63
CA TYR A 343 -8.70 -12.25 -12.02
C TYR A 343 -9.31 -12.16 -10.63
N GLY A 344 -9.59 -10.95 -10.14
CA GLY A 344 -10.15 -10.73 -8.80
C GLY A 344 -9.23 -11.17 -7.67
N TRP A 345 -7.91 -11.15 -7.91
CA TRP A 345 -6.93 -11.50 -6.89
C TRP A 345 -7.13 -10.61 -5.66
N TYR A 346 -7.08 -11.25 -4.50
CA TYR A 346 -7.18 -10.57 -3.23
C TYR A 346 -5.98 -10.90 -2.36
N ILE A 347 -6.11 -10.74 -1.05
CA ILE A 347 -5.01 -10.84 -0.08
C ILE A 347 -4.18 -12.12 -0.26
N GLY A 348 -4.84 -13.27 -0.51
CA GLY A 348 -4.17 -14.56 -0.62
C GLY A 348 -3.23 -14.65 -1.83
N GLU A 349 -3.73 -14.33 -3.02
CA GLU A 349 -2.96 -14.40 -4.26
C GLU A 349 -1.86 -13.32 -4.31
N ILE A 350 -2.16 -12.11 -3.81
CA ILE A 350 -1.17 -11.03 -3.76
C ILE A 350 -0.04 -11.41 -2.78
N SER A 351 -0.37 -12.00 -1.62
CA SER A 351 0.64 -12.53 -0.68
C SER A 351 1.53 -13.57 -1.34
N ALA A 352 0.95 -14.54 -2.05
CA ALA A 352 1.71 -15.57 -2.77
C ALA A 352 2.64 -14.97 -3.84
N LEU A 353 2.20 -13.94 -4.55
CA LEU A 353 3.00 -13.24 -5.55
C LEU A 353 4.23 -12.56 -4.94
N PHE A 354 4.09 -11.88 -3.80
CA PHE A 354 5.22 -11.28 -3.09
C PHE A 354 6.13 -12.33 -2.46
N LEU A 355 5.58 -13.42 -1.92
CA LEU A 355 6.40 -14.52 -1.42
C LEU A 355 7.27 -15.11 -2.54
N ALA A 356 6.69 -15.31 -3.73
CA ALA A 356 7.42 -15.76 -4.91
C ALA A 356 8.53 -14.77 -5.30
N LEU A 357 8.27 -13.45 -5.26
CA LEU A 357 9.29 -12.43 -5.47
C LEU A 357 10.46 -12.58 -4.48
N GLY A 358 10.18 -12.74 -3.19
CA GLY A 358 11.21 -12.93 -2.17
C GLY A 358 12.07 -14.17 -2.42
N ILE A 359 11.42 -15.31 -2.64
CA ILE A 359 12.12 -16.59 -2.91
C ILE A 359 12.94 -16.51 -4.19
N LEU A 360 12.36 -16.03 -5.30
CA LEU A 360 13.04 -15.93 -6.59
C LEU A 360 14.21 -14.93 -6.54
N SER A 361 14.09 -13.85 -5.77
CA SER A 361 15.17 -12.88 -5.57
C SER A 361 16.32 -13.48 -4.77
N GLY A 362 16.03 -14.25 -3.73
CA GLY A 362 17.03 -14.98 -2.95
C GLY A 362 17.77 -16.04 -3.78
N ILE A 363 17.04 -16.84 -4.56
CA ILE A 363 17.64 -17.79 -5.52
C ILE A 363 18.53 -17.04 -6.51
N ALA A 364 18.07 -15.90 -7.04
CA ALA A 364 18.83 -15.11 -7.99
C ALA A 364 20.14 -14.57 -7.40
N ALA A 365 20.15 -14.24 -6.11
CA ALA A 365 21.33 -13.81 -5.36
C ALA A 365 22.24 -14.97 -4.88
N ASN A 366 21.94 -16.21 -5.29
CA ASN A 366 22.70 -17.42 -4.91
C ASN A 366 22.67 -17.72 -3.40
N TYR A 367 21.59 -17.34 -2.72
CA TYR A 367 21.36 -17.73 -1.34
C TYR A 367 20.92 -19.18 -1.25
N THR A 368 21.42 -19.88 -0.22
CA THR A 368 20.92 -21.18 0.20
C THR A 368 19.49 -21.06 0.74
N ALA A 369 18.75 -22.16 0.79
CA ALA A 369 17.39 -22.17 1.33
C ALA A 369 17.32 -21.61 2.76
N ASN A 370 18.32 -21.92 3.60
CA ASN A 370 18.39 -21.43 4.98
C ASN A 370 18.63 -19.92 5.04
N GLU A 371 19.45 -19.37 4.15
CA GLU A 371 19.68 -17.93 4.05
C GLU A 371 18.42 -17.20 3.59
N ILE A 372 17.71 -17.75 2.58
CA ILE A 372 16.43 -17.18 2.12
C ILE A 372 15.43 -17.13 3.27
N VAL A 373 15.26 -18.23 4.02
CA VAL A 373 14.37 -18.26 5.19
C VAL A 373 14.84 -17.27 6.26
N GLY A 374 16.14 -17.19 6.54
CA GLY A 374 16.71 -16.23 7.48
C GLY A 374 16.35 -14.78 7.11
N LYS A 375 16.51 -14.42 5.83
CA LYS A 375 16.15 -13.09 5.31
C LYS A 375 14.65 -12.83 5.33
N LEU A 376 13.82 -13.81 4.97
CA LEU A 376 12.37 -13.67 5.10
C LEU A 376 11.97 -13.41 6.57
N VAL A 377 12.58 -14.11 7.53
CA VAL A 377 12.30 -13.93 8.96
C VAL A 377 12.78 -12.56 9.47
N GLU A 378 13.95 -12.08 9.03
CA GLU A 378 14.42 -10.72 9.33
C GLU A 378 13.39 -9.69 8.86
N GLY A 379 12.96 -9.76 7.60
CA GLY A 379 11.96 -8.83 7.06
C GLY A 379 10.61 -8.91 7.75
N ALA A 380 10.14 -10.10 8.11
CA ALA A 380 8.88 -10.27 8.84
C ALA A 380 8.94 -9.66 10.26
N LYS A 381 10.10 -9.66 10.92
CA LYS A 381 10.27 -9.06 12.26
C LYS A 381 10.12 -7.54 12.21
N ASP A 382 10.64 -6.89 11.18
CA ASP A 382 10.64 -5.42 11.07
C ASP A 382 9.23 -4.82 10.98
N ILE A 383 8.27 -5.59 10.49
CA ILE A 383 6.87 -5.18 10.32
C ILE A 383 5.89 -5.92 11.24
N LEU A 384 6.40 -6.74 12.16
CA LEU A 384 5.58 -7.53 13.08
C LEU A 384 4.64 -6.64 13.90
N SER A 385 5.11 -5.48 14.36
CA SER A 385 4.28 -4.56 15.15
C SER A 385 3.04 -4.09 14.39
N ALA A 386 3.17 -3.79 13.09
CA ALA A 386 2.05 -3.40 12.24
C ALA A 386 1.04 -4.54 12.08
N ALA A 387 1.53 -5.76 11.83
CA ALA A 387 0.69 -6.94 11.71
C ALA A 387 -0.09 -7.23 13.03
N LEU A 388 0.56 -7.06 14.19
CA LEU A 388 -0.08 -7.23 15.50
C LEU A 388 -1.18 -6.18 15.75
N VAL A 389 -0.96 -4.94 15.32
CA VAL A 389 -1.94 -3.84 15.45
C VAL A 389 -3.23 -4.19 14.70
N VAL A 390 -3.11 -4.74 13.48
CA VAL A 390 -4.27 -5.15 12.67
C VAL A 390 -5.10 -6.22 13.38
N GLY A 391 -4.46 -7.26 13.91
CA GLY A 391 -5.16 -8.33 14.64
C GLY A 391 -5.86 -7.84 15.92
N LEU A 392 -5.21 -6.94 16.66
CA LEU A 392 -5.80 -6.30 17.85
C LEU A 392 -6.99 -5.40 17.49
N ALA A 393 -6.88 -4.59 16.44
CA ALA A 393 -7.95 -3.70 16.00
C ALA A 393 -9.20 -4.47 15.57
N ALA A 394 -9.04 -5.64 14.92
CA ALA A 394 -10.16 -6.52 14.60
C ALA A 394 -10.90 -7.04 15.85
N GLY A 395 -10.24 -7.10 17.01
CA GLY A 395 -10.87 -7.42 18.29
C GLY A 395 -11.96 -6.43 18.71
N ILE A 396 -11.85 -5.15 18.32
CA ILE A 396 -12.86 -4.12 18.57
C ILE A 396 -14.19 -4.52 17.90
N ILE A 397 -14.11 -4.88 16.61
CA ILE A 397 -15.27 -5.28 15.82
C ILE A 397 -15.89 -6.55 16.40
N VAL A 398 -15.06 -7.54 16.77
CA VAL A 398 -15.54 -8.79 17.39
C VAL A 398 -16.34 -8.51 18.66
N VAL A 399 -15.86 -7.64 19.55
CA VAL A 399 -16.57 -7.31 20.79
C VAL A 399 -17.90 -6.63 20.51
N LEU A 400 -17.95 -5.69 19.55
CA LEU A 400 -19.19 -4.98 19.21
C LEU A 400 -20.21 -5.87 18.50
N GLU A 401 -19.76 -6.79 17.65
CA GLU A 401 -20.60 -7.77 16.97
C GLU A 401 -21.16 -8.82 17.94
N GLU A 402 -20.31 -9.42 18.76
CA GLU A 402 -20.75 -10.39 19.78
C GLU A 402 -21.64 -9.74 20.83
N GLY A 403 -21.43 -8.45 21.09
CA GLY A 403 -22.33 -7.63 21.90
C GLY A 403 -23.66 -7.28 21.26
N LYS A 404 -23.83 -7.59 19.96
CA LYS A 404 -24.96 -7.21 19.11
C LYS A 404 -25.20 -5.71 18.99
N VAL A 405 -24.24 -4.86 19.35
CA VAL A 405 -24.42 -3.39 19.38
C VAL A 405 -23.94 -2.71 18.10
N ILE A 406 -23.13 -3.38 17.27
CA ILE A 406 -22.56 -2.77 16.06
C ILE A 406 -23.64 -2.23 15.11
N ASN A 407 -24.72 -2.98 14.87
CA ASN A 407 -25.78 -2.55 13.96
C ASN A 407 -26.56 -1.38 14.54
N THR A 408 -26.78 -1.34 15.86
CA THR A 408 -27.41 -0.20 16.54
C THR A 408 -26.57 1.06 16.35
N LEU A 409 -25.27 0.98 16.58
CA LEU A 409 -24.35 2.11 16.37
C LEU A 409 -24.40 2.60 14.92
N LEU A 410 -24.32 1.69 13.96
CA LEU A 410 -24.39 2.02 12.53
C LEU A 410 -25.75 2.62 12.13
N HIS A 411 -26.85 2.11 12.67
CA HIS A 411 -28.20 2.61 12.40
C HIS A 411 -28.38 4.04 12.91
N GLU A 412 -28.05 4.29 14.18
CA GLU A 412 -28.15 5.61 14.79
C GLU A 412 -27.22 6.62 14.12
N MET A 413 -25.99 6.21 13.76
CA MET A 413 -25.09 7.04 12.96
C MET A 413 -25.72 7.37 11.59
N SER A 414 -26.33 6.39 10.91
CA SER A 414 -26.99 6.60 9.63
C SER A 414 -28.16 7.58 9.72
N LEU A 415 -28.98 7.49 10.77
CA LEU A 415 -30.10 8.41 11.02
C LEU A 415 -29.59 9.84 11.27
N ALA A 416 -28.63 10.02 12.18
CA ALA A 416 -28.03 11.32 12.48
C ALA A 416 -27.43 11.98 11.24
N MET A 417 -26.81 11.18 10.36
CA MET A 417 -26.27 11.65 9.09
C MET A 417 -27.37 12.06 8.10
N ASN A 418 -28.46 11.31 8.00
CA ASN A 418 -29.59 11.66 7.14
C ASN A 418 -30.20 13.03 7.50
N GLU A 419 -30.31 13.34 8.78
CA GLU A 419 -30.83 14.64 9.25
C GLU A 419 -29.89 15.81 8.95
N ALA A 420 -28.57 15.60 8.98
CA ALA A 420 -27.58 16.63 8.71
C ALA A 420 -27.52 17.08 7.23
N GLY A 421 -28.23 16.38 6.33
CA GLY A 421 -28.18 16.60 4.89
C GLY A 421 -26.83 16.19 4.27
N ARG A 422 -26.76 16.16 2.92
CA ARG A 422 -25.59 15.62 2.19
C ARG A 422 -24.28 16.35 2.51
N VAL A 423 -24.31 17.69 2.56
CA VAL A 423 -23.11 18.51 2.80
C VAL A 423 -22.66 18.41 4.26
N GLY A 424 -23.60 18.44 5.21
CA GLY A 424 -23.31 18.29 6.63
C GLY A 424 -22.72 16.92 6.95
N SER A 425 -23.34 15.85 6.41
CA SER A 425 -22.83 14.48 6.50
C SER A 425 -21.40 14.34 5.99
N LEU A 426 -21.11 14.86 4.80
CA LEU A 426 -19.78 14.78 4.20
C LEU A 426 -18.73 15.56 5.03
N GLY A 427 -19.09 16.74 5.53
CA GLY A 427 -18.24 17.52 6.42
C GLY A 427 -17.94 16.80 7.73
N ALA A 428 -18.95 16.19 8.36
CA ALA A 428 -18.79 15.42 9.59
C ALA A 428 -17.88 14.20 9.38
N MET A 429 -18.11 13.41 8.32
CA MET A 429 -17.24 12.29 7.94
C MET A 429 -15.79 12.75 7.77
N TYR A 430 -15.57 13.84 7.02
CA TYR A 430 -14.24 14.37 6.77
C TYR A 430 -13.55 14.84 8.07
N MET A 431 -14.25 15.53 8.95
CA MET A 431 -13.69 15.99 10.23
C MET A 431 -13.35 14.83 11.16
N ILE A 432 -14.24 13.85 11.29
CA ILE A 432 -14.00 12.67 12.12
C ILE A 432 -12.79 11.90 11.60
N GLN A 433 -12.73 11.65 10.28
CA GLN A 433 -11.60 10.96 9.66
C GLN A 433 -10.29 11.75 9.87
N THR A 434 -10.33 13.06 9.73
CA THR A 434 -9.15 13.92 9.92
C THR A 434 -8.67 13.89 11.37
N PHE A 435 -9.59 13.93 12.35
CA PHE A 435 -9.25 13.88 13.76
C PHE A 435 -8.67 12.53 14.18
N ILE A 436 -9.19 11.42 13.64
CA ILE A 436 -8.65 10.08 13.89
C ILE A 436 -7.23 9.92 13.31
N ASN A 437 -6.96 10.59 12.19
CA ASN A 437 -5.66 10.52 11.50
C ASN A 437 -4.59 11.43 12.11
N LEU A 438 -4.96 12.42 12.93
CA LEU A 438 -4.03 13.34 13.63
C LEU A 438 -3.62 12.77 14.99
#